data_AF-S3DIX8-F1
#
_entry.id   AF-S3DIX8-F1
#
_cell.length_a   1.000
_cell.length_b   1.000
_cell.length_c   1.000
_cell.angle_alpha   90.00
_cell.angle_beta   90.00
_cell.angle_gamma   90.00
#
_symmetry.space_group_name_H-M   'P 1'
#
loop_
_entity.id
_entity.type
_entity.pdbx_description
1 polymer ?
#
loop_
_entity_poly.entity_id
_entity_poly.type
_entity_poly.pdbx_seq_one_letter_code
_entity_poly.pdbx_strand_id
1 'polypeptide(L)'
;MALAYNEAVESMRKKEYPMLQGKVYLDHGGTTVYSKSLVHRFSEKLTSNLYGNPHSESDPAALSGQEVDKIREQALLFFNANPEHFDLIFTANATAAIKLVGESFRDLASGSSSGTFSYTYHKDSHTSLVGLRNLADEDHKCLTSDEEVEEWLSGQEHNPNCNDNVPGLFAYPGQSNMTGRRLPLSWPRRLRFASANQNIYSLLDAAALATTSPLDFRDPHSAPDFTAVSFYKIFGFPDLGGLIVRRATGHVLTWRKYFGGGTVNMLTVLDESRVERKDATIHDALEDGTLPFHNIIALGCAIDVHHELYGSMSLVSKHTNFLAQRLYRGILSLQHGNGRRVCIVHNDNKDDSAYDDAALQGATVAFNVVNAYGRYFGHPSVERLANENSIYLRSGGLCNPGGIAHYLRIEPWQFKRAWSAGYRCGGASPLEVISGKPIGVVRASLGAMSTISDVDNLIDFLRSNFREESQNLGFRQMPEKTTNTSRSPTLRHHILKEPMGHAPRVEEFMQNRSHVSDGEKMDIPEKVPKSRNRSCWSVAGLLLRKHTKSALPPEIDNNKAAAIKSQKWTI
;
A
#
# COMPACT_ATOMS: atom_id res chain seq x y z
N MET A 1 -34.96 3.97 5.38
CA MET A 1 -33.79 4.62 4.75
C MET A 1 -32.80 3.58 4.22
N ALA A 2 -32.05 2.85 5.06
CA ALA A 2 -31.03 1.90 4.59
C ALA A 2 -31.54 0.85 3.57
N LEU A 3 -32.70 0.21 3.82
CA LEU A 3 -33.29 -0.76 2.88
C LEU A 3 -33.56 -0.16 1.48
N ALA A 4 -34.21 1.02 1.43
CA ALA A 4 -34.47 1.72 0.16
C ALA A 4 -33.18 2.14 -0.58
N TYR A 5 -32.09 2.43 0.14
CA TYR A 5 -30.79 2.67 -0.49
C TYR A 5 -30.19 1.36 -1.04
N ASN A 6 -30.29 0.24 -0.31
CA ASN A 6 -29.90 -1.08 -0.82
C ASN A 6 -30.71 -1.48 -2.08
N GLU A 7 -32.02 -1.27 -2.09
CA GLU A 7 -32.89 -1.51 -3.25
C GLU A 7 -32.48 -0.65 -4.47
N ALA A 8 -32.11 0.62 -4.23
CA ALA A 8 -31.56 1.49 -5.27
C ALA A 8 -30.21 0.97 -5.80
N VAL A 9 -29.30 0.54 -4.91
CA VAL A 9 -28.02 -0.07 -5.29
C VAL A 9 -28.22 -1.38 -6.06
N GLU A 10 -29.17 -2.23 -5.67
CA GLU A 10 -29.51 -3.47 -6.40
C GLU A 10 -30.09 -3.21 -7.79
N SER A 11 -30.88 -2.14 -7.95
CA SER A 11 -31.43 -1.71 -9.24
C SER A 11 -30.35 -1.12 -10.15
N MET A 12 -29.47 -0.28 -9.58
CA MET A 12 -28.31 0.32 -10.26
C MET A 12 -27.28 -0.74 -10.68
N ARG A 13 -26.94 -1.69 -9.80
CA ARG A 13 -25.93 -2.74 -10.04
C ARG A 13 -26.22 -3.58 -11.28
N LYS A 14 -27.50 -3.86 -11.55
CA LYS A 14 -27.94 -4.61 -12.74
C LYS A 14 -27.62 -3.88 -14.07
N LYS A 15 -27.43 -2.56 -14.04
CA LYS A 15 -27.06 -1.73 -15.20
C LYS A 15 -25.56 -1.47 -15.28
N GLU A 16 -24.97 -1.09 -14.15
CA GLU A 16 -23.59 -0.59 -14.07
C GLU A 16 -22.53 -1.66 -13.87
N TYR A 17 -22.89 -2.79 -13.27
CA TYR A 17 -21.95 -3.86 -12.92
C TYR A 17 -22.38 -5.24 -13.45
N PRO A 18 -22.59 -5.40 -14.78
CA PRO A 18 -23.00 -6.68 -15.35
C PRO A 18 -21.96 -7.80 -15.13
N MET A 19 -20.69 -7.46 -14.94
CA MET A 19 -19.62 -8.43 -14.61
C MET A 19 -19.82 -9.13 -13.25
N LEU A 20 -20.64 -8.55 -12.35
CA LEU A 20 -21.03 -9.11 -11.05
C LEU A 20 -22.33 -9.94 -11.09
N GLN A 21 -22.91 -10.19 -12.27
CA GLN A 21 -24.07 -11.08 -12.38
C GLN A 21 -23.69 -12.52 -11.98
N GLY A 22 -24.45 -13.11 -11.05
CA GLY A 22 -24.19 -14.46 -10.53
C GLY A 22 -22.94 -14.57 -9.64
N LYS A 23 -22.39 -13.44 -9.16
CA LYS A 23 -21.13 -13.39 -8.42
C LYS A 23 -21.24 -12.51 -7.18
N VAL A 24 -20.57 -12.95 -6.11
CA VAL A 24 -20.46 -12.21 -4.85
C VAL A 24 -18.99 -11.77 -4.72
N TYR A 25 -18.72 -10.48 -4.95
CA TYR A 25 -17.36 -9.93 -4.82
C TYR A 25 -17.20 -9.24 -3.47
N LEU A 26 -16.20 -9.66 -2.70
CA LEU A 26 -15.95 -9.22 -1.32
C LEU A 26 -14.46 -8.97 -1.05
N ASP A 27 -13.69 -8.55 -2.06
CA ASP A 27 -12.34 -7.97 -1.87
C ASP A 27 -12.28 -6.47 -2.23
N HIS A 28 -13.37 -5.71 -2.04
CA HIS A 28 -13.42 -4.28 -2.37
C HIS A 28 -12.35 -3.42 -1.67
N GLY A 29 -11.80 -3.88 -0.53
CA GLY A 29 -10.68 -3.23 0.17
C GLY A 29 -9.30 -3.51 -0.46
N GLY A 30 -9.21 -4.43 -1.41
CA GLY A 30 -8.04 -4.71 -2.24
C GLY A 30 -8.03 -3.76 -3.44
N THR A 31 -9.01 -3.93 -4.31
CA THR A 31 -9.39 -3.07 -5.44
C THR A 31 -10.91 -3.19 -5.58
N THR A 32 -11.64 -2.09 -5.84
CA THR A 32 -13.09 -2.18 -6.07
C THR A 32 -13.39 -2.37 -7.57
N VAL A 33 -14.66 -2.53 -7.94
CA VAL A 33 -15.05 -2.74 -9.35
C VAL A 33 -15.42 -1.40 -9.99
N TYR A 34 -14.92 -1.15 -11.20
CA TYR A 34 -15.29 0.04 -12.00
C TYR A 34 -16.68 -0.11 -12.62
N SER A 35 -17.42 1.00 -12.74
CA SER A 35 -18.75 0.98 -13.36
C SER A 35 -18.67 1.01 -14.89
N LYS A 36 -19.70 0.49 -15.54
CA LYS A 36 -19.89 0.56 -16.99
C LYS A 36 -19.88 2.01 -17.49
N SER A 37 -20.59 2.91 -16.81
CA SER A 37 -20.69 4.32 -17.22
C SER A 37 -19.36 5.08 -17.16
N LEU A 38 -18.47 4.74 -16.21
CA LEU A 38 -17.11 5.28 -16.14
C LEU A 38 -16.32 4.93 -17.40
N VAL A 39 -16.29 3.64 -17.77
CA VAL A 39 -15.55 3.15 -18.95
C VAL A 39 -16.06 3.77 -20.24
N HIS A 40 -17.38 3.94 -20.39
CA HIS A 40 -17.94 4.64 -21.57
C HIS A 40 -17.55 6.11 -21.62
N ARG A 41 -17.73 6.87 -20.53
CA ARG A 41 -17.41 8.32 -20.49
C ARG A 41 -15.92 8.59 -20.72
N PHE A 42 -15.05 7.73 -20.20
CA PHE A 42 -13.62 7.81 -20.46
C PHE A 42 -13.27 7.48 -21.93
N SER A 43 -13.85 6.42 -22.49
CA SER A 43 -13.66 6.05 -23.90
C SER A 43 -14.15 7.14 -24.86
N GLU A 44 -15.29 7.77 -24.55
CA GLU A 44 -15.83 8.92 -25.29
C GLU A 44 -14.86 10.11 -25.27
N LYS A 45 -14.28 10.45 -24.11
CA LYS A 45 -13.22 11.47 -24.05
C LYS A 45 -12.02 11.13 -24.93
N LEU A 46 -11.47 9.92 -24.82
CA LEU A 46 -10.30 9.50 -25.59
C LEU A 46 -10.55 9.44 -27.11
N THR A 47 -11.78 9.13 -27.54
CA THR A 47 -12.12 9.03 -28.97
C THR A 47 -12.55 10.36 -29.59
N SER A 48 -12.96 11.34 -28.77
CA SER A 48 -13.44 12.65 -29.23
C SER A 48 -12.41 13.77 -29.15
N ASN A 49 -11.25 13.54 -28.53
CA ASN A 49 -10.22 14.55 -28.27
C ASN A 49 -8.82 14.04 -28.67
N LEU A 50 -7.98 14.93 -29.20
CA LEU A 50 -6.57 14.65 -29.43
C LEU A 50 -5.75 15.11 -28.22
N TYR A 51 -5.32 14.17 -27.39
CA TYR A 51 -4.47 14.44 -26.22
C TYR A 51 -2.97 14.28 -26.58
N GLY A 52 -2.18 15.31 -26.33
CA GLY A 52 -0.73 15.34 -26.54
C GLY A 52 0.05 15.05 -25.25
N ASN A 53 1.37 14.88 -25.36
CA ASN A 53 2.25 14.85 -24.19
C ASN A 53 2.36 16.28 -23.60
N PRO A 54 2.01 16.52 -22.31
CA PRO A 54 2.09 17.85 -21.68
C PRO A 54 3.43 18.58 -21.77
N HIS A 55 4.54 17.87 -22.04
CA HIS A 55 5.87 18.47 -22.25
C HIS A 55 6.09 18.98 -23.69
N SER A 56 5.06 19.48 -24.35
CA SER A 56 5.10 20.03 -25.71
C SER A 56 4.25 21.28 -25.83
N GLU A 57 4.63 22.22 -26.69
CA GLU A 57 3.94 23.52 -26.84
C GLU A 57 2.76 23.48 -27.84
N SER A 58 2.17 22.31 -28.09
CA SER A 58 1.08 22.13 -29.07
C SER A 58 -0.30 22.12 -28.40
N ASP A 59 -1.35 22.51 -29.13
CA ASP A 59 -2.72 22.56 -28.59
C ASP A 59 -3.18 21.23 -27.93
N PRO A 60 -2.87 20.03 -28.48
CA PRO A 60 -3.14 18.75 -27.81
C PRO A 60 -2.45 18.59 -26.46
N ALA A 61 -1.24 19.12 -26.30
CA ALA A 61 -0.48 19.05 -25.06
C ALA A 61 -1.00 20.05 -24.01
N ALA A 62 -1.35 21.27 -24.45
CA ALA A 62 -2.03 22.26 -23.62
C ALA A 62 -3.38 21.73 -23.11
N LEU A 63 -4.16 21.05 -23.95
CA LEU A 63 -5.41 20.37 -23.56
C LEU A 63 -5.17 19.27 -22.50
N SER A 64 -4.13 18.45 -22.67
CA SER A 64 -3.75 17.44 -21.66
C SER A 64 -3.37 18.07 -20.32
N GLY A 65 -2.64 19.20 -20.32
CA GLY A 65 -2.30 19.94 -19.10
C GLY A 65 -3.54 20.50 -18.40
N GLN A 66 -4.40 21.22 -19.14
CA GLN A 66 -5.62 21.83 -18.61
C GLN A 66 -6.57 20.80 -17.97
N GLU A 67 -6.75 19.63 -18.57
CA GLU A 67 -7.56 18.55 -17.97
C GLU A 67 -6.87 17.91 -16.76
N VAL A 68 -5.53 17.81 -16.72
CA VAL A 68 -4.79 17.35 -15.54
C VAL A 68 -4.98 18.31 -14.35
N ASP A 69 -4.84 19.61 -14.56
CA ASP A 69 -4.91 20.61 -13.49
C ASP A 69 -6.33 20.72 -12.92
N LYS A 70 -7.33 20.81 -13.81
CA LYS A 70 -8.76 20.75 -13.47
C LYS A 70 -9.13 19.50 -12.67
N ILE A 71 -8.57 18.34 -13.01
CA ILE A 71 -8.85 17.09 -12.28
C ILE A 71 -8.05 16.99 -10.98
N ARG A 72 -6.89 17.65 -10.87
CA ARG A 72 -6.18 17.84 -9.60
C ARG A 72 -7.04 18.62 -8.60
N GLU A 73 -7.70 19.69 -9.06
CA GLU A 73 -8.69 20.43 -8.26
C GLU A 73 -9.93 19.57 -7.93
N GLN A 74 -10.53 18.90 -8.91
CA GLN A 74 -11.69 18.01 -8.73
C GLN A 74 -11.42 16.91 -7.68
N ALA A 75 -10.21 16.33 -7.70
CA ALA A 75 -9.78 15.32 -6.75
C ALA A 75 -9.49 15.87 -5.34
N LEU A 76 -8.96 17.10 -5.22
CA LEU A 76 -8.84 17.79 -3.93
C LEU A 76 -10.22 18.09 -3.33
N LEU A 77 -11.16 18.61 -4.14
CA LEU A 77 -12.53 18.92 -3.73
C LEU A 77 -13.32 17.67 -3.31
N PHE A 78 -13.08 16.52 -3.93
CA PHE A 78 -13.67 15.23 -3.51
C PHE A 78 -13.33 14.85 -2.05
N PHE A 79 -12.17 15.27 -1.53
CA PHE A 79 -11.77 15.10 -0.13
C PHE A 79 -12.04 16.35 0.73
N ASN A 80 -12.77 17.33 0.20
CA ASN A 80 -13.02 18.65 0.78
C ASN A 80 -11.73 19.44 1.12
N ALA A 81 -10.63 19.21 0.38
CA ALA A 81 -9.39 19.95 0.51
C ALA A 81 -9.43 21.21 -0.36
N ASN A 82 -9.30 22.40 0.24
CA ASN A 82 -9.18 23.66 -0.50
C ASN A 82 -7.79 23.74 -1.20
N PRO A 83 -7.69 23.93 -2.53
CA PRO A 83 -6.41 24.11 -3.23
C PRO A 83 -5.54 25.26 -2.71
N GLU A 84 -6.11 26.25 -2.03
CA GLU A 84 -5.39 27.33 -1.32
C GLU A 84 -4.50 26.79 -0.18
N HIS A 85 -4.90 25.69 0.46
CA HIS A 85 -4.25 25.13 1.64
C HIS A 85 -3.59 23.77 1.37
N PHE A 86 -3.97 23.10 0.28
CA PHE A 86 -3.51 21.77 -0.10
C PHE A 86 -3.03 21.71 -1.55
N ASP A 87 -2.07 20.82 -1.79
CA ASP A 87 -1.63 20.41 -3.11
C ASP A 87 -1.83 18.90 -3.29
N LEU A 88 -1.85 18.40 -4.52
CA LEU A 88 -2.02 16.99 -4.84
C LEU A 88 -0.99 16.54 -5.89
N ILE A 89 -0.09 15.67 -5.46
CA ILE A 89 0.88 14.99 -6.32
C ILE A 89 0.25 13.68 -6.79
N PHE A 90 0.10 13.49 -8.11
CA PHE A 90 -0.29 12.22 -8.68
C PHE A 90 0.84 11.21 -8.58
N THR A 91 0.51 9.97 -8.21
CA THR A 91 1.48 8.89 -8.01
C THR A 91 0.93 7.57 -8.55
N ALA A 92 1.78 6.56 -8.73
CA ALA A 92 1.34 5.27 -9.26
C ALA A 92 0.33 4.53 -8.33
N ASN A 93 0.37 4.79 -7.02
CA ASN A 93 -0.52 4.27 -5.97
C ASN A 93 -0.09 4.82 -4.60
N ALA A 94 -0.88 4.59 -3.55
CA ALA A 94 -0.55 5.02 -2.18
C ALA A 94 0.82 4.53 -1.66
N THR A 95 1.35 3.39 -2.12
CA THR A 95 2.71 2.95 -1.71
C THR A 95 3.80 3.84 -2.31
N ALA A 96 3.59 4.34 -3.53
CA ALA A 96 4.49 5.31 -4.16
C ALA A 96 4.42 6.68 -3.46
N ALA A 97 3.23 7.15 -3.09
CA ALA A 97 3.03 8.35 -2.28
C ALA A 97 3.72 8.24 -0.90
N ILE A 98 3.53 7.12 -0.19
CA ILE A 98 4.21 6.83 1.09
C ILE A 98 5.73 6.81 0.93
N LYS A 99 6.24 6.14 -0.12
CA LYS A 99 7.68 6.09 -0.42
C LYS A 99 8.25 7.47 -0.70
N LEU A 100 7.56 8.32 -1.46
CA LEU A 100 7.98 9.67 -1.80
C LEU A 100 8.23 10.53 -0.53
N VAL A 101 7.32 10.45 0.44
CA VAL A 101 7.49 11.13 1.75
C VAL A 101 8.72 10.58 2.48
N GLY A 102 8.83 9.26 2.65
CA GLY A 102 9.96 8.66 3.36
C GLY A 102 11.33 8.92 2.72
N GLU A 103 11.41 8.96 1.38
CA GLU A 103 12.65 9.33 0.67
C GLU A 103 12.99 10.81 0.85
N SER A 104 12.00 11.69 0.90
CA SER A 104 12.21 13.12 1.20
C SER A 104 12.71 13.33 2.63
N PHE A 105 12.17 12.59 3.62
CA PHE A 105 12.62 12.65 5.01
C PHE A 105 14.06 12.16 5.19
N ARG A 106 14.42 11.05 4.56
CA ARG A 106 15.83 10.57 4.48
C ARG A 106 16.74 11.62 3.85
N ASP A 107 16.31 12.24 2.76
CA ASP A 107 17.13 13.19 2.00
C ASP A 107 17.32 14.53 2.75
N LEU A 108 16.28 15.01 3.45
CA LEU A 108 16.34 16.11 4.42
C LEU A 108 17.32 15.78 5.57
N ALA A 109 17.12 14.65 6.24
CA ALA A 109 17.94 14.25 7.38
C ALA A 109 19.41 14.04 7.02
N SER A 110 19.71 13.62 5.79
CA SER A 110 21.08 13.55 5.27
C SER A 110 21.82 14.89 5.25
N GLY A 111 21.11 16.03 5.28
CA GLY A 111 21.68 17.37 5.38
C GLY A 111 21.79 17.88 6.82
N SER A 112 21.28 17.12 7.79
CA SER A 112 21.28 17.45 9.22
C SER A 112 22.41 16.76 9.98
N SER A 113 22.68 17.19 11.22
CA SER A 113 23.74 16.63 12.06
C SER A 113 23.48 15.21 12.59
N SER A 114 22.24 14.69 12.49
CA SER A 114 21.93 13.30 12.84
C SER A 114 22.14 12.31 11.70
N GLY A 115 22.08 12.75 10.43
CA GLY A 115 22.08 11.90 9.24
C GLY A 115 20.80 11.09 9.01
N THR A 116 19.99 10.85 10.05
CA THR A 116 18.71 10.12 10.02
C THR A 116 17.54 10.92 10.62
N PHE A 117 16.32 10.49 10.33
CA PHE A 117 15.05 11.05 10.83
C PHE A 117 14.38 10.05 11.77
N SER A 118 13.62 10.53 12.76
CA SER A 118 12.91 9.64 13.69
C SER A 118 11.58 9.17 13.09
N TYR A 119 11.31 7.85 13.14
CA TYR A 119 10.11 7.27 12.52
C TYR A 119 9.21 6.51 13.50
N THR A 120 8.04 7.08 13.79
CA THR A 120 7.07 6.48 14.70
C THR A 120 5.84 6.00 13.93
N TYR A 121 5.41 4.75 14.12
CA TYR A 121 4.26 4.19 13.37
C TYR A 121 3.40 3.20 14.18
N HIS A 122 2.11 3.09 13.86
CA HIS A 122 1.17 2.26 14.62
C HIS A 122 1.06 0.79 14.13
N LYS A 123 0.72 -0.17 15.02
CA LYS A 123 0.65 -1.64 14.76
C LYS A 123 -0.18 -2.05 13.53
N ASP A 124 -1.25 -1.34 13.23
CA ASP A 124 -2.16 -1.65 12.12
C ASP A 124 -1.61 -1.23 10.74
N SER A 125 -0.46 -0.55 10.72
CA SER A 125 0.23 -0.11 9.50
C SER A 125 0.32 -1.18 8.41
N HIS A 126 -0.06 -0.80 7.19
CA HIS A 126 0.18 -1.61 6.00
C HIS A 126 1.69 -1.71 5.70
N THR A 127 2.13 -2.73 4.96
CA THR A 127 3.55 -2.95 4.65
C THR A 127 4.24 -1.79 3.92
N SER A 128 3.49 -0.87 3.31
CA SER A 128 3.99 0.41 2.79
C SER A 128 4.58 1.28 3.91
N LEU A 129 3.79 1.55 4.96
CA LEU A 129 4.24 2.31 6.14
C LEU A 129 5.30 1.55 6.93
N VAL A 130 5.15 0.24 7.15
CA VAL A 130 6.18 -0.57 7.84
C VAL A 130 7.50 -0.60 7.06
N GLY A 131 7.45 -0.41 5.73
CA GLY A 131 8.62 -0.30 4.86
C GLY A 131 9.47 0.94 5.11
N LEU A 132 8.87 2.07 5.55
CA LEU A 132 9.60 3.33 5.74
C LEU A 132 10.66 3.27 6.85
N ARG A 133 10.51 2.38 7.83
CA ARG A 133 11.49 2.23 8.93
C ARG A 133 12.91 1.91 8.42
N ASN A 134 13.03 1.28 7.25
CA ASN A 134 14.33 0.96 6.64
C ASN A 134 14.98 2.18 5.94
N LEU A 135 14.36 3.36 6.04
CA LEU A 135 14.92 4.66 5.62
C LEU A 135 15.32 5.54 6.82
N ALA A 136 14.95 5.14 8.04
CA ALA A 136 15.23 5.80 9.32
C ALA A 136 16.34 5.09 10.13
N ASP A 137 17.00 4.10 9.53
CA ASP A 137 17.97 3.20 10.16
C ASP A 137 17.45 2.58 11.48
N GLU A 138 18.10 2.86 12.61
CA GLU A 138 17.70 2.33 13.93
C GLU A 138 16.71 3.25 14.69
N ASP A 139 16.46 4.48 14.23
CA ASP A 139 15.60 5.46 14.90
C ASP A 139 14.12 5.28 14.54
N HIS A 140 13.53 4.16 14.97
CA HIS A 140 12.11 3.88 14.72
C HIS A 140 11.35 3.19 15.86
N LYS A 141 10.15 3.71 16.20
CA LYS A 141 9.23 3.15 17.21
C LYS A 141 7.95 2.61 16.57
N CYS A 142 7.54 1.39 16.94
CA CYS A 142 6.27 0.81 16.54
C CYS A 142 5.29 0.86 17.73
N LEU A 143 4.35 1.80 17.71
CA LEU A 143 3.32 1.97 18.74
C LEU A 143 2.28 0.85 18.62
N THR A 144 1.96 0.19 19.73
CA THR A 144 1.26 -1.09 19.78
C THR A 144 -0.23 -1.01 20.11
N SER A 145 -0.70 0.14 20.59
CA SER A 145 -2.12 0.46 20.79
C SER A 145 -2.38 1.96 20.63
N ASP A 146 -3.67 2.36 20.61
CA ASP A 146 -4.06 3.78 20.60
C ASP A 146 -3.60 4.49 21.88
N GLU A 147 -3.65 3.82 23.03
CA GLU A 147 -3.18 4.37 24.31
C GLU A 147 -1.69 4.74 24.25
N GLU A 148 -0.84 3.91 23.65
CA GLU A 148 0.57 4.21 23.45
C GLU A 148 0.79 5.42 22.51
N VAL A 149 -0.12 5.64 21.55
CA VAL A 149 -0.12 6.87 20.72
C VAL A 149 -0.52 8.08 21.55
N GLU A 150 -1.52 7.96 22.42
CA GLU A 150 -2.01 9.10 23.21
C GLU A 150 -1.06 9.48 24.37
N GLU A 151 -0.36 8.50 24.96
CA GLU A 151 0.73 8.70 25.91
C GLU A 151 1.93 9.38 25.25
N TRP A 152 2.37 8.89 24.07
CA TRP A 152 3.43 9.50 23.27
C TRP A 152 3.08 10.95 22.84
N LEU A 153 1.86 11.17 22.32
CA LEU A 153 1.36 12.51 21.95
C LEU A 153 1.20 13.46 23.15
N SER A 154 1.12 12.95 24.38
CA SER A 154 1.05 13.76 25.60
C SER A 154 2.42 14.26 26.09
N GLY A 155 3.52 13.73 25.54
CA GLY A 155 4.88 14.05 25.98
C GLY A 155 5.29 13.39 27.30
N GLN A 156 4.54 12.41 27.82
CA GLN A 156 4.97 11.67 29.02
C GLN A 156 6.13 10.70 28.75
N GLU A 157 6.30 10.23 27.51
CA GLU A 157 7.47 9.47 27.04
C GLU A 157 8.63 10.36 26.51
N HIS A 158 8.73 11.63 26.91
CA HIS A 158 9.77 12.53 26.37
C HIS A 158 11.17 12.12 26.84
N ASN A 159 11.85 11.33 26.00
CA ASN A 159 13.22 10.88 26.21
C ASN A 159 14.16 12.10 26.15
N PRO A 160 14.85 12.50 27.24
CA PRO A 160 15.64 13.74 27.29
C PRO A 160 16.89 13.76 26.38
N ASN A 161 17.09 12.72 25.55
CA ASN A 161 18.12 12.65 24.52
C ASN A 161 17.57 12.89 23.09
N CYS A 162 16.27 13.14 22.88
CA CYS A 162 15.77 13.51 21.56
C CYS A 162 16.22 14.94 21.20
N ASN A 163 17.11 15.07 20.21
CA ASN A 163 17.50 16.36 19.67
C ASN A 163 16.31 16.99 18.93
N ASP A 164 15.83 18.16 19.36
CA ASP A 164 14.74 18.91 18.70
C ASP A 164 15.01 19.19 17.20
N ASN A 165 16.30 19.22 16.82
CA ASN A 165 16.77 19.39 15.45
C ASN A 165 16.56 18.18 14.52
N VAL A 166 16.18 17.00 15.04
CA VAL A 166 15.92 15.80 14.21
C VAL A 166 14.50 15.87 13.66
N PRO A 167 14.30 15.84 12.32
CA PRO A 167 12.96 15.78 11.74
C PRO A 167 12.31 14.44 12.10
N GLY A 168 11.04 14.48 12.49
CA GLY A 168 10.27 13.30 12.87
C GLY A 168 9.10 13.03 11.91
N LEU A 169 8.76 11.77 11.71
CA LEU A 169 7.62 11.34 10.91
C LEU A 169 6.76 10.35 11.70
N PHE A 170 5.54 10.77 12.04
CA PHE A 170 4.51 9.90 12.62
C PHE A 170 3.58 9.40 11.53
N ALA A 171 3.50 8.08 11.33
CA ALA A 171 2.68 7.49 10.27
C ALA A 171 1.71 6.40 10.75
N TYR A 172 0.46 6.48 10.30
CA TYR A 172 -0.57 5.53 10.68
C TYR A 172 -1.65 5.40 9.60
N PRO A 173 -2.36 4.26 9.52
CA PRO A 173 -3.47 4.11 8.60
C PRO A 173 -4.74 4.74 9.18
N GLY A 174 -5.52 5.46 8.37
CA GLY A 174 -6.86 5.92 8.78
C GLY A 174 -7.85 4.76 8.95
N GLN A 175 -7.58 3.61 8.33
CA GLN A 175 -8.33 2.38 8.51
C GLN A 175 -7.41 1.17 8.34
N SER A 176 -7.45 0.21 9.27
CA SER A 176 -6.72 -1.05 9.17
C SER A 176 -7.19 -1.83 7.95
N ASN A 177 -6.28 -2.04 6.99
CA ASN A 177 -6.53 -2.83 5.79
C ASN A 177 -6.80 -4.32 6.12
N MET A 178 -6.44 -4.79 7.32
CA MET A 178 -6.82 -6.12 7.81
C MET A 178 -8.24 -6.14 8.38
N THR A 179 -8.49 -5.42 9.49
CA THR A 179 -9.71 -5.59 10.29
C THR A 179 -10.83 -4.60 9.99
N GLY A 180 -10.59 -3.57 9.18
CA GLY A 180 -11.55 -2.49 8.95
C GLY A 180 -11.66 -1.45 10.07
N ARG A 181 -10.99 -1.66 11.21
CA ARG A 181 -10.93 -0.70 12.33
C ARG A 181 -10.43 0.66 11.85
N ARG A 182 -11.13 1.74 12.17
CA ARG A 182 -10.76 3.13 11.88
C ARG A 182 -9.99 3.71 13.08
N LEU A 183 -8.99 4.54 12.79
CA LEU A 183 -8.09 5.11 13.80
C LEU A 183 -8.35 6.61 13.95
N PRO A 184 -8.08 7.22 15.12
CA PRO A 184 -8.39 8.62 15.38
C PRO A 184 -7.78 9.61 14.36
N LEU A 185 -8.65 10.32 13.64
CA LEU A 185 -8.25 11.43 12.75
C LEU A 185 -7.93 12.72 13.52
N SER A 186 -8.01 12.69 14.86
CA SER A 186 -7.62 13.79 15.76
C SER A 186 -6.11 13.84 16.06
N TRP A 187 -5.37 12.75 15.85
CA TRP A 187 -3.93 12.67 16.12
C TRP A 187 -3.06 13.71 15.36
N PRO A 188 -3.31 14.07 14.09
CA PRO A 188 -2.51 15.08 13.39
C PRO A 188 -2.66 16.46 14.02
N ARG A 189 -3.89 16.81 14.43
CA ARG A 189 -4.18 18.01 15.22
C ARG A 189 -3.43 18.00 16.55
N ARG A 190 -3.48 16.88 17.29
CA ARG A 190 -2.80 16.75 18.60
C ARG A 190 -1.28 16.85 18.47
N LEU A 191 -0.69 16.16 17.50
CA LEU A 191 0.74 16.21 17.19
C LEU A 191 1.20 17.67 16.97
N ARG A 192 0.45 18.42 16.16
CA ARG A 192 0.73 19.80 15.79
C ARG A 192 0.66 20.81 16.94
N PHE A 193 -0.15 20.53 17.97
CA PHE A 193 -0.27 21.37 19.16
C PHE A 193 0.53 20.87 20.36
N ALA A 194 1.18 19.69 20.28
CA ALA A 194 2.09 19.19 21.30
C ALA A 194 3.44 19.92 21.21
N SER A 195 3.79 20.70 22.24
CA SER A 195 5.00 21.52 22.24
C SER A 195 6.31 20.72 22.15
N ALA A 196 6.29 19.45 22.56
CA ALA A 196 7.41 18.52 22.43
C ALA A 196 7.66 18.01 20.98
N ASN A 197 6.72 18.24 20.06
CA ASN A 197 6.66 17.58 18.75
C ASN A 197 6.75 18.56 17.56
N GLN A 198 7.29 19.77 17.76
CA GLN A 198 7.27 20.85 16.74
C GLN A 198 7.97 20.51 15.42
N ASN A 199 8.91 19.55 15.41
CA ASN A 199 9.62 19.07 14.22
C ASN A 199 9.08 17.71 13.72
N ILE A 200 7.90 17.28 14.17
CA ILE A 200 7.29 15.98 13.82
C ILE A 200 6.06 16.18 12.95
N TYR A 201 6.04 15.51 11.80
CA TYR A 201 5.01 15.62 10.78
C TYR A 201 4.16 14.34 10.70
N SER A 202 2.92 14.46 10.26
CA SER A 202 1.96 13.34 10.17
C SER A 202 1.77 12.81 8.74
N LEU A 203 1.84 11.49 8.57
CA LEU A 203 1.55 10.77 7.34
C LEU A 203 0.37 9.79 7.54
N LEU A 204 -0.77 10.12 6.94
CA LEU A 204 -1.97 9.30 6.96
C LEU A 204 -2.01 8.36 5.74
N ASP A 205 -1.99 7.04 5.95
CA ASP A 205 -2.41 6.08 4.91
C ASP A 205 -3.94 5.99 4.90
N ALA A 206 -4.56 6.77 4.02
CA ALA A 206 -6.01 6.81 3.85
C ALA A 206 -6.49 5.83 2.77
N ALA A 207 -5.62 5.02 2.15
CA ALA A 207 -5.97 4.19 1.00
C ALA A 207 -7.02 3.11 1.30
N ALA A 208 -7.11 2.65 2.55
CA ALA A 208 -8.20 1.78 3.00
C ALA A 208 -9.43 2.56 3.50
N LEU A 209 -9.24 3.74 4.10
CA LEU A 209 -10.31 4.56 4.68
C LEU A 209 -11.21 5.17 3.60
N ALA A 210 -10.60 5.75 2.56
CA ALA A 210 -11.28 6.44 1.46
C ALA A 210 -12.17 5.52 0.60
N THR A 211 -12.10 4.19 0.77
CA THR A 211 -12.98 3.22 0.08
C THR A 211 -14.45 3.38 0.45
N THR A 212 -14.71 3.74 1.72
CA THR A 212 -16.02 3.59 2.37
C THR A 212 -16.21 4.65 3.47
N SER A 213 -15.47 5.76 3.42
CA SER A 213 -15.60 6.90 4.33
C SER A 213 -15.49 8.19 3.52
N PRO A 214 -16.24 9.26 3.88
CA PRO A 214 -15.80 10.60 3.52
C PRO A 214 -14.43 10.87 4.18
N LEU A 215 -13.58 11.62 3.49
CA LEU A 215 -12.51 12.40 4.11
C LEU A 215 -12.92 13.87 4.09
N ASP A 216 -12.46 14.63 5.07
CA ASP A 216 -12.86 16.01 5.28
C ASP A 216 -11.65 16.84 5.71
N PHE A 217 -11.11 17.62 4.78
CA PHE A 217 -9.95 18.48 5.02
C PHE A 217 -10.32 19.98 5.04
N ARG A 218 -11.56 20.32 5.39
CA ARG A 218 -12.04 21.71 5.50
C ARG A 218 -11.38 22.52 6.61
N ASP A 219 -10.80 21.86 7.63
CA ASP A 219 -9.95 22.49 8.64
C ASP A 219 -8.47 22.08 8.42
N PRO A 220 -7.64 22.95 7.82
CA PRO A 220 -6.22 22.66 7.58
C PRO A 220 -5.40 22.45 8.85
N HIS A 221 -5.86 22.91 10.02
CA HIS A 221 -5.14 22.74 11.28
C HIS A 221 -5.35 21.34 11.88
N SER A 222 -6.50 20.70 11.61
CA SER A 222 -6.74 19.30 11.99
C SER A 222 -6.21 18.29 10.97
N ALA A 223 -6.07 18.69 9.71
CA ALA A 223 -5.61 17.81 8.64
C ALA A 223 -4.16 17.29 8.86
N PRO A 224 -3.84 16.11 8.28
CA PRO A 224 -2.47 15.63 8.17
C PRO A 224 -1.55 16.60 7.42
N ASP A 225 -0.25 16.39 7.58
CA ASP A 225 0.78 17.06 6.77
C ASP A 225 0.85 16.41 5.38
N PHE A 226 0.71 15.08 5.37
CA PHE A 226 0.73 14.22 4.18
C PHE A 226 -0.39 13.17 4.27
N THR A 227 -1.17 12.99 3.21
CA THR A 227 -2.18 11.91 3.11
C THR A 227 -2.02 11.12 1.82
N ALA A 228 -1.80 9.81 1.92
CA ALA A 228 -1.70 8.91 0.78
C ALA A 228 -3.05 8.25 0.44
N VAL A 229 -3.43 8.29 -0.85
CA VAL A 229 -4.68 7.70 -1.38
C VAL A 229 -4.43 6.82 -2.61
N SER A 230 -5.31 5.86 -2.84
CA SER A 230 -5.34 5.00 -4.05
C SER A 230 -6.71 5.10 -4.71
N PHE A 231 -6.79 5.74 -5.88
CA PHE A 231 -8.07 6.01 -6.55
C PHE A 231 -8.75 4.73 -7.07
N TYR A 232 -7.98 3.74 -7.54
CA TYR A 232 -8.50 2.41 -7.91
C TYR A 232 -9.19 1.67 -6.74
N LYS A 233 -8.90 2.01 -5.47
CA LYS A 233 -9.61 1.44 -4.32
C LYS A 233 -10.98 2.09 -4.08
N ILE A 234 -11.19 3.32 -4.56
CA ILE A 234 -12.44 4.08 -4.43
C ILE A 234 -13.34 3.82 -5.65
N PHE A 235 -12.75 3.81 -6.85
CA PHE A 235 -13.48 3.80 -8.12
C PHE A 235 -13.27 2.55 -8.99
N GLY A 236 -12.31 1.69 -8.66
CA GLY A 236 -11.97 0.45 -9.39
C GLY A 236 -11.10 0.66 -10.64
N PHE A 237 -11.15 1.87 -11.21
CA PHE A 237 -10.30 2.41 -12.26
C PHE A 237 -10.39 3.94 -12.15
N PRO A 238 -9.33 4.73 -12.43
CA PRO A 238 -8.01 4.37 -12.93
C PRO A 238 -7.06 3.74 -11.90
N ASP A 239 -6.07 2.99 -12.40
CA ASP A 239 -4.85 2.64 -11.65
C ASP A 239 -3.99 3.89 -11.44
N LEU A 240 -4.29 4.58 -10.33
CA LEU A 240 -3.69 5.85 -9.94
C LEU A 240 -3.74 5.99 -8.41
N GLY A 241 -2.80 6.72 -7.83
CA GLY A 241 -2.82 7.18 -6.45
C GLY A 241 -2.50 8.67 -6.34
N GLY A 242 -2.53 9.17 -5.11
CA GLY A 242 -2.27 10.57 -4.82
C GLY A 242 -1.57 10.75 -3.47
N LEU A 243 -0.76 11.80 -3.38
CA LEU A 243 -0.27 12.36 -2.13
C LEU A 243 -0.89 13.76 -1.98
N ILE A 244 -1.84 13.90 -1.07
CA ILE A 244 -2.40 15.20 -0.67
C ILE A 244 -1.43 15.79 0.36
N VAL A 245 -0.97 17.02 0.14
CA VAL A 245 0.03 17.69 0.97
C VAL A 245 -0.52 19.02 1.46
N ARG A 246 -0.46 19.29 2.76
CA ARG A 246 -0.79 20.64 3.26
C ARG A 246 0.34 21.59 2.88
N ARG A 247 0.03 22.68 2.17
CA ARG A 247 1.04 23.58 1.56
C ARG A 247 2.08 24.10 2.55
N ALA A 248 1.66 24.42 3.77
CA ALA A 248 2.52 24.87 4.87
C ALA A 248 3.71 23.91 5.18
N THR A 249 3.59 22.62 4.87
CA THR A 249 4.61 21.59 5.12
C THR A 249 5.15 20.95 3.83
N GLY A 250 4.78 21.47 2.65
CA GLY A 250 5.32 21.00 1.36
C GLY A 250 6.83 21.21 1.21
N HIS A 251 7.38 22.22 1.89
CA HIS A 251 8.81 22.52 1.93
C HIS A 251 9.69 21.39 2.51
N VAL A 252 9.11 20.41 3.19
CA VAL A 252 9.80 19.20 3.66
C VAL A 252 10.12 18.27 2.48
N LEU A 253 9.25 18.22 1.47
CA LEU A 253 9.37 17.33 0.32
C LEU A 253 10.38 17.83 -0.72
N THR A 254 10.61 19.15 -0.79
CA THR A 254 11.55 19.78 -1.73
C THR A 254 13.03 19.48 -1.44
N TRP A 255 13.34 18.86 -0.29
CA TRP A 255 14.69 18.37 0.05
C TRP A 255 15.07 17.05 -0.66
N ARG A 256 14.13 16.43 -1.37
CA ARG A 256 14.34 15.22 -2.17
C ARG A 256 15.47 15.39 -3.18
N LYS A 257 16.47 14.50 -3.13
CA LYS A 257 17.67 14.58 -3.97
C LYS A 257 17.41 14.12 -5.41
N TYR A 258 16.58 13.09 -5.59
CA TYR A 258 16.19 12.61 -6.92
C TYR A 258 15.34 13.63 -7.67
N PHE A 259 15.47 13.64 -9.00
CA PHE A 259 14.66 14.41 -9.94
C PHE A 259 14.54 13.63 -11.26
N GLY A 260 13.42 13.81 -11.98
CA GLY A 260 13.22 13.31 -13.33
C GLY A 260 13.24 14.43 -14.38
N GLY A 261 12.88 14.08 -15.62
CA GLY A 261 12.38 15.07 -16.57
C GLY A 261 11.04 15.65 -16.08
N GLY A 262 10.69 16.86 -16.50
CA GLY A 262 9.42 17.50 -16.10
C GLY A 262 9.44 18.21 -14.74
N THR A 263 10.32 17.82 -13.80
CA THR A 263 10.53 18.47 -12.50
C THR A 263 11.73 19.44 -12.47
N VAL A 264 12.31 19.74 -13.64
CA VAL A 264 13.56 20.48 -13.82
C VAL A 264 13.36 21.58 -14.86
N ASN A 265 13.83 22.79 -14.53
CA ASN A 265 13.89 23.95 -15.42
C ASN A 265 15.21 24.01 -16.20
N MET A 266 16.34 23.69 -15.55
CA MET A 266 17.67 23.68 -16.17
C MET A 266 18.57 22.60 -15.56
N LEU A 267 19.40 21.96 -16.39
CA LEU A 267 20.39 20.97 -15.98
C LEU A 267 21.71 21.24 -16.72
N THR A 268 22.82 21.36 -15.99
CA THR A 268 24.17 21.28 -16.54
C THR A 268 24.81 19.94 -16.15
N VAL A 269 25.49 19.31 -17.11
CA VAL A 269 26.02 17.93 -17.00
C VAL A 269 27.53 17.86 -17.27
N LEU A 270 28.06 18.82 -18.03
CA LEU A 270 29.47 18.94 -18.37
C LEU A 270 30.08 20.08 -17.54
N ASP A 271 31.34 19.90 -17.15
CA ASP A 271 32.19 20.79 -16.34
C ASP A 271 31.67 21.11 -14.93
N GLU A 272 30.46 21.64 -14.78
CA GLU A 272 29.78 21.85 -13.49
C GLU A 272 28.40 21.18 -13.48
N SER A 273 28.12 20.34 -12.48
CA SER A 273 26.83 19.66 -12.32
C SER A 273 25.85 20.48 -11.46
N ARG A 274 24.87 21.12 -12.11
CA ARG A 274 23.86 21.97 -11.45
C ARG A 274 22.45 21.63 -11.94
N VAL A 275 21.49 21.67 -11.02
CA VAL A 275 20.09 21.32 -11.25
C VAL A 275 19.21 22.45 -10.71
N GLU A 276 18.54 23.18 -11.59
CA GLU A 276 17.44 24.07 -11.21
C GLU A 276 16.13 23.31 -11.34
N ARG A 277 15.50 22.98 -10.20
CA ARG A 277 14.18 22.34 -10.19
C ARG A 277 13.09 23.34 -10.59
N LYS A 278 11.90 22.83 -10.89
CA LYS A 278 10.69 23.64 -10.78
C LYS A 278 10.33 23.88 -9.32
N ASP A 279 9.82 25.08 -9.04
CA ASP A 279 9.47 25.58 -7.71
C ASP A 279 8.10 26.31 -7.66
N ALA A 280 7.45 26.50 -8.81
CA ALA A 280 6.16 27.19 -8.93
C ALA A 280 5.01 26.53 -8.14
N THR A 281 5.01 25.20 -8.04
CA THR A 281 4.06 24.42 -7.22
C THR A 281 4.79 23.27 -6.51
N ILE A 282 4.14 22.63 -5.53
CA ILE A 282 4.73 21.47 -4.83
C ILE A 282 4.70 20.23 -5.73
N HIS A 283 3.68 20.10 -6.59
CA HIS A 283 3.57 18.97 -7.50
C HIS A 283 4.55 19.05 -8.67
N ASP A 284 4.80 20.24 -9.24
CA ASP A 284 5.83 20.47 -10.26
C ASP A 284 7.23 20.00 -9.84
N ALA A 285 7.56 20.06 -8.55
CA ALA A 285 8.86 19.63 -8.02
C ALA A 285 8.99 18.11 -7.80
N LEU A 286 7.89 17.35 -7.90
CA LEU A 286 7.76 15.96 -7.43
C LEU A 286 7.15 14.98 -8.45
N GLU A 287 6.42 15.48 -9.45
CA GLU A 287 5.78 14.67 -10.50
C GLU A 287 6.79 14.28 -11.60
N ASP A 288 7.75 13.41 -11.26
CA ASP A 288 8.82 12.95 -12.17
C ASP A 288 8.26 12.33 -13.48
N GLY A 289 8.68 12.88 -14.62
CA GLY A 289 8.45 12.34 -15.96
C GLY A 289 7.23 12.94 -16.68
N THR A 290 6.65 12.16 -17.59
CA THR A 290 5.33 12.49 -18.15
C THR A 290 4.27 11.86 -17.25
N LEU A 291 3.39 12.67 -16.66
CA LEU A 291 2.25 12.18 -15.88
C LEU A 291 1.39 11.21 -16.71
N PRO A 292 0.71 10.23 -16.08
CA PRO A 292 -0.23 9.35 -16.78
C PRO A 292 -1.54 10.11 -17.05
N PHE A 293 -1.49 11.14 -17.90
CA PHE A 293 -2.59 12.08 -18.13
C PHE A 293 -3.89 11.39 -18.59
N HIS A 294 -3.82 10.30 -19.35
CA HIS A 294 -4.99 9.46 -19.65
C HIS A 294 -5.63 8.84 -18.38
N ASN A 295 -4.85 8.34 -17.42
CA ASN A 295 -5.39 7.87 -16.14
C ASN A 295 -5.94 9.03 -15.31
N ILE A 296 -5.36 10.23 -15.39
CA ILE A 296 -5.90 11.42 -14.71
C ILE A 296 -7.25 11.82 -15.35
N ILE A 297 -7.36 11.83 -16.68
CA ILE A 297 -8.64 12.06 -17.41
C ILE A 297 -9.71 11.01 -17.01
N ALA A 298 -9.32 9.76 -16.79
CA ALA A 298 -10.20 8.73 -16.24
C ALA A 298 -10.62 9.00 -14.78
N LEU A 299 -9.76 9.60 -13.94
CA LEU A 299 -10.10 9.97 -12.57
C LEU A 299 -11.22 11.01 -12.53
N GLY A 300 -11.21 12.02 -13.40
CA GLY A 300 -12.30 13.00 -13.48
C GLY A 300 -13.63 12.33 -13.81
N CYS A 301 -13.63 11.44 -14.82
CA CYS A 301 -14.81 10.64 -15.16
C CYS A 301 -15.27 9.74 -14.00
N ALA A 302 -14.33 9.21 -13.22
CA ALA A 302 -14.60 8.33 -12.08
C ALA A 302 -15.25 9.07 -10.91
N ILE A 303 -14.80 10.29 -10.60
CA ILE A 303 -15.38 11.13 -9.54
C ILE A 303 -16.82 11.49 -9.89
N ASP A 304 -17.08 11.96 -11.12
CA ASP A 304 -18.43 12.36 -11.56
C ASP A 304 -19.40 11.18 -11.55
N VAL A 305 -19.02 10.05 -12.16
CA VAL A 305 -19.86 8.84 -12.20
C VAL A 305 -20.08 8.25 -10.81
N HIS A 306 -19.08 8.32 -9.90
CA HIS A 306 -19.29 7.88 -8.52
C HIS A 306 -20.30 8.78 -7.78
N HIS A 307 -20.27 10.10 -7.99
CA HIS A 307 -21.27 11.01 -7.44
C HIS A 307 -22.67 10.75 -8.03
N GLU A 308 -22.78 10.50 -9.33
CA GLU A 308 -24.05 10.16 -10.00
C GLU A 308 -24.66 8.84 -9.49
N LEU A 309 -23.85 7.81 -9.23
CA LEU A 309 -24.32 6.47 -8.84
C LEU A 309 -24.61 6.31 -7.34
N TYR A 310 -23.94 7.08 -6.47
CA TYR A 310 -24.00 6.92 -5.00
C TYR A 310 -24.31 8.20 -4.22
N GLY A 311 -24.38 9.35 -4.89
CA GLY A 311 -24.46 10.67 -4.25
C GLY A 311 -23.17 11.02 -3.52
N SER A 312 -23.04 10.64 -2.25
CA SER A 312 -21.91 11.03 -1.41
C SER A 312 -21.25 9.87 -0.68
N MET A 313 -19.95 10.01 -0.36
CA MET A 313 -19.23 9.06 0.50
C MET A 313 -19.88 8.88 1.88
N SER A 314 -20.67 9.86 2.35
CA SER A 314 -21.47 9.78 3.58
C SER A 314 -22.68 8.83 3.44
N LEU A 315 -23.24 8.66 2.24
CA LEU A 315 -24.27 7.65 1.96
C LEU A 315 -23.63 6.27 1.78
N VAL A 316 -22.51 6.19 1.04
CA VAL A 316 -21.70 4.96 0.92
C VAL A 316 -21.33 4.43 2.30
N SER A 317 -20.72 5.24 3.17
CA SER A 317 -20.28 4.82 4.52
C SER A 317 -21.43 4.30 5.38
N LYS A 318 -22.64 4.88 5.26
CA LYS A 318 -23.84 4.42 5.99
C LYS A 318 -24.35 3.09 5.46
N HIS A 319 -24.41 2.93 4.14
CA HIS A 319 -24.82 1.68 3.49
C HIS A 319 -23.85 0.54 3.78
N THR A 320 -22.55 0.78 3.60
CA THR A 320 -21.53 -0.26 3.79
C THR A 320 -21.33 -0.62 5.26
N ASN A 321 -21.54 0.32 6.21
CA ASN A 321 -21.59 -0.01 7.64
C ASN A 321 -22.85 -0.83 7.99
N PHE A 322 -24.03 -0.50 7.46
CA PHE A 322 -25.25 -1.31 7.63
C PHE A 322 -25.05 -2.76 7.13
N LEU A 323 -24.44 -2.95 5.96
CA LEU A 323 -24.09 -4.28 5.45
C LEU A 323 -23.04 -4.98 6.32
N ALA A 324 -22.04 -4.26 6.84
CA ALA A 324 -21.02 -4.83 7.71
C ALA A 324 -21.58 -5.24 9.08
N GLN A 325 -22.50 -4.48 9.68
CA GLN A 325 -23.25 -4.89 10.88
C GLN A 325 -24.04 -6.18 10.64
N ARG A 326 -24.74 -6.28 9.49
CA ARG A 326 -25.48 -7.50 9.11
C ARG A 326 -24.52 -8.69 8.96
N LEU A 327 -23.41 -8.51 8.26
CA LEU A 327 -22.41 -9.55 8.04
C LEU A 327 -21.78 -10.02 9.36
N TYR A 328 -21.36 -9.09 10.22
CA TYR A 328 -20.77 -9.37 11.53
C TYR A 328 -21.73 -10.15 12.43
N ARG A 329 -22.95 -9.63 12.66
CA ARG A 329 -23.97 -10.29 13.49
C ARG A 329 -24.39 -11.64 12.90
N GLY A 330 -24.48 -11.74 11.57
CA GLY A 330 -24.71 -13.00 10.84
C GLY A 330 -23.61 -14.03 11.12
N ILE A 331 -22.34 -13.69 10.95
CA ILE A 331 -21.19 -14.56 11.24
C ILE A 331 -21.17 -14.98 12.72
N LEU A 332 -21.44 -14.06 13.66
CA LEU A 332 -21.47 -14.38 15.10
C LEU A 332 -22.60 -15.34 15.50
N SER A 333 -23.71 -15.35 14.74
CA SER A 333 -24.83 -16.27 14.95
C SER A 333 -24.55 -17.72 14.52
N LEU A 334 -23.55 -17.95 13.66
CA LEU A 334 -23.25 -19.28 13.14
C LEU A 334 -22.61 -20.15 14.23
N GLN A 335 -23.32 -21.19 14.67
CA GLN A 335 -22.84 -22.16 15.66
C GLN A 335 -22.90 -23.60 15.12
N HIS A 336 -21.89 -24.41 15.44
CA HIS A 336 -21.96 -25.86 15.31
C HIS A 336 -23.01 -26.44 16.28
N GLY A 337 -23.42 -27.70 16.08
CA GLY A 337 -24.39 -28.39 16.93
C GLY A 337 -23.95 -28.61 18.40
N ASN A 338 -22.74 -28.21 18.78
CA ASN A 338 -22.25 -28.17 20.16
C ASN A 338 -22.20 -26.73 20.75
N GLY A 339 -22.80 -25.75 20.08
CA GLY A 339 -22.88 -24.35 20.53
C GLY A 339 -21.63 -23.49 20.28
N ARG A 340 -20.52 -24.08 19.77
CA ARG A 340 -19.32 -23.30 19.42
C ARG A 340 -19.56 -22.45 18.16
N ARG A 341 -19.16 -21.17 18.18
CA ARG A 341 -19.15 -20.29 16.99
C ARG A 341 -18.31 -20.93 15.86
N VAL A 342 -18.83 -20.93 14.63
CA VAL A 342 -18.18 -21.44 13.41
C VAL A 342 -17.02 -20.54 12.96
N CYS A 343 -17.08 -19.26 13.33
CA CYS A 343 -16.07 -18.26 12.99
C CYS A 343 -15.56 -17.52 14.22
N ILE A 344 -14.29 -17.12 14.17
CA ILE A 344 -13.63 -16.23 15.13
C ILE A 344 -13.35 -14.92 14.38
N VAL A 345 -14.02 -13.83 14.76
CA VAL A 345 -13.86 -12.51 14.15
C VAL A 345 -12.79 -11.71 14.90
N HIS A 346 -11.89 -11.05 14.18
CA HIS A 346 -10.76 -10.30 14.73
C HIS A 346 -11.05 -8.80 14.74
N ASN A 347 -11.14 -8.22 15.94
CA ASN A 347 -11.33 -6.80 16.19
C ASN A 347 -10.86 -6.46 17.63
N ASP A 348 -10.62 -5.18 17.93
CA ASP A 348 -10.11 -4.73 19.24
C ASP A 348 -11.22 -4.49 20.30
N ASN A 349 -12.51 -4.47 19.92
CA ASN A 349 -13.62 -4.32 20.87
C ASN A 349 -13.94 -5.66 21.55
N LYS A 350 -14.25 -5.60 22.84
CA LYS A 350 -14.52 -6.78 23.71
C LYS A 350 -16.00 -7.13 23.80
N ASP A 351 -16.87 -6.13 23.59
CA ASP A 351 -18.31 -6.32 23.48
C ASP A 351 -18.66 -6.56 22.00
N ASP A 352 -19.68 -7.38 21.72
CA ASP A 352 -20.08 -7.75 20.34
C ASP A 352 -20.80 -6.57 19.59
N SER A 353 -20.40 -5.32 19.86
CA SER A 353 -20.87 -4.05 19.27
C SER A 353 -19.88 -3.43 18.26
N ALA A 354 -18.81 -4.16 17.91
CA ALA A 354 -17.66 -3.67 17.15
C ALA A 354 -17.95 -2.96 15.81
N TYR A 355 -19.12 -3.18 15.20
CA TYR A 355 -19.52 -2.62 13.90
C TYR A 355 -20.64 -1.59 14.01
N ASP A 356 -21.12 -1.29 15.23
CA ASP A 356 -22.31 -0.48 15.45
C ASP A 356 -22.10 1.02 15.16
N ASP A 357 -20.85 1.49 15.15
CA ASP A 357 -20.45 2.84 14.74
C ASP A 357 -19.56 2.84 13.49
N ALA A 358 -20.00 3.56 12.46
CA ALA A 358 -19.27 3.78 11.23
C ALA A 358 -18.03 4.68 11.40
N ALA A 359 -17.93 5.50 12.44
CA ALA A 359 -16.74 6.29 12.72
C ALA A 359 -15.56 5.41 13.19
N LEU A 360 -15.85 4.32 13.90
CA LEU A 360 -14.85 3.42 14.51
C LEU A 360 -14.57 2.18 13.66
N GLN A 361 -15.50 1.75 12.80
CA GLN A 361 -15.36 0.51 12.03
C GLN A 361 -15.88 0.66 10.59
N GLY A 362 -14.97 0.43 9.65
CA GLY A 362 -15.24 0.36 8.22
C GLY A 362 -15.80 -0.99 7.77
N ALA A 363 -16.17 -1.07 6.49
CA ALA A 363 -16.95 -2.19 5.94
C ALA A 363 -16.12 -3.44 5.59
N THR A 364 -15.20 -3.82 6.47
CA THR A 364 -14.33 -4.99 6.34
C THR A 364 -14.44 -5.86 7.58
N VAL A 365 -14.61 -7.17 7.40
CA VAL A 365 -14.66 -8.18 8.46
C VAL A 365 -13.51 -9.17 8.27
N ALA A 366 -12.60 -9.21 9.23
CA ALA A 366 -11.52 -10.19 9.31
C ALA A 366 -11.91 -11.36 10.22
N PHE A 367 -11.78 -12.60 9.76
CA PHE A 367 -12.14 -13.78 10.55
C PHE A 367 -11.32 -15.02 10.18
N ASN A 368 -11.33 -16.02 11.06
CA ASN A 368 -10.98 -17.40 10.72
C ASN A 368 -12.19 -18.31 10.92
N VAL A 369 -12.26 -19.38 10.14
CA VAL A 369 -13.26 -20.45 10.30
C VAL A 369 -12.66 -21.57 11.15
N VAL A 370 -13.46 -22.16 12.03
CA VAL A 370 -13.10 -23.30 12.88
C VAL A 370 -14.11 -24.44 12.72
N ASN A 371 -13.73 -25.65 13.13
CA ASN A 371 -14.64 -26.78 13.26
C ASN A 371 -15.21 -26.89 14.70
N ALA A 372 -16.13 -27.84 14.95
CA ALA A 372 -16.76 -28.01 16.26
C ALA A 372 -15.77 -28.30 17.39
N TYR A 373 -14.60 -28.89 17.08
CA TYR A 373 -13.50 -29.12 18.02
C TYR A 373 -12.63 -27.86 18.25
N GLY A 374 -12.91 -26.75 17.57
CA GLY A 374 -12.15 -25.49 17.64
C GLY A 374 -10.82 -25.52 16.87
N ARG A 375 -10.64 -26.48 15.96
CA ARG A 375 -9.47 -26.50 15.06
C ARG A 375 -9.74 -25.59 13.87
N TYR A 376 -8.76 -24.78 13.51
CA TYR A 376 -8.84 -23.86 12.38
C TYR A 376 -8.90 -24.60 11.05
N PHE A 377 -9.81 -24.17 10.17
CA PHE A 377 -9.68 -24.40 8.73
C PHE A 377 -8.61 -23.47 8.16
N GLY A 378 -7.84 -23.95 7.19
CA GLY A 378 -6.84 -23.16 6.52
C GLY A 378 -7.45 -22.04 5.69
N HIS A 379 -6.98 -20.81 5.91
CA HIS A 379 -7.49 -19.64 5.17
C HIS A 379 -7.39 -19.76 3.62
N PRO A 380 -6.36 -20.41 3.01
CA PRO A 380 -6.32 -20.59 1.56
C PRO A 380 -7.36 -21.61 1.07
N SER A 381 -7.69 -22.62 1.88
CA SER A 381 -8.73 -23.59 1.55
C SER A 381 -10.15 -23.05 1.76
N VAL A 382 -10.35 -22.10 2.68
CA VAL A 382 -11.62 -21.34 2.76
C VAL A 382 -11.78 -20.44 1.53
N GLU A 383 -10.72 -19.73 1.11
CA GLU A 383 -10.74 -18.89 -0.10
C GLU A 383 -11.00 -19.73 -1.36
N ARG A 384 -10.36 -20.90 -1.50
CA ARG A 384 -10.58 -21.83 -2.61
C ARG A 384 -12.04 -22.27 -2.70
N LEU A 385 -12.62 -22.74 -1.58
CA LEU A 385 -14.01 -23.20 -1.54
C LEU A 385 -15.01 -22.07 -1.79
N ALA A 386 -14.69 -20.84 -1.37
CA ALA A 386 -15.49 -19.66 -1.69
C ALA A 386 -15.45 -19.34 -3.19
N ASN A 387 -14.27 -19.37 -3.82
CA ASN A 387 -14.12 -19.18 -5.27
C ASN A 387 -14.87 -20.27 -6.07
N GLU A 388 -14.87 -21.53 -5.62
CA GLU A 388 -15.66 -22.63 -6.18
C GLU A 388 -17.19 -22.37 -6.10
N ASN A 389 -17.64 -21.53 -5.16
CA ASN A 389 -19.02 -21.08 -4.99
C ASN A 389 -19.29 -19.68 -5.59
N SER A 390 -18.40 -19.14 -6.42
CA SER A 390 -18.48 -17.77 -6.99
C SER A 390 -18.51 -16.62 -5.96
N ILE A 391 -17.92 -16.85 -4.78
CA ILE A 391 -17.76 -15.89 -3.68
C ILE A 391 -16.27 -15.52 -3.59
N TYR A 392 -15.92 -14.32 -4.03
CA TYR A 392 -14.53 -13.86 -4.13
C TYR A 392 -14.13 -13.12 -2.85
N LEU A 393 -13.38 -13.82 -2.00
CA LEU A 393 -12.77 -13.31 -0.77
C LEU A 393 -11.26 -13.14 -0.95
N ARG A 394 -10.59 -12.57 0.05
CA ARG A 394 -9.13 -12.54 0.13
C ARG A 394 -8.64 -13.06 1.47
N SER A 395 -7.55 -13.82 1.46
CA SER A 395 -6.98 -14.40 2.66
C SER A 395 -5.48 -14.13 2.83
N GLY A 396 -4.91 -14.63 3.92
CA GLY A 396 -3.48 -14.61 4.22
C GLY A 396 -3.08 -13.56 5.26
N GLY A 397 -1.85 -13.07 5.17
CA GLY A 397 -1.30 -12.04 6.05
C GLY A 397 -1.77 -10.61 5.74
N LEU A 398 -2.58 -10.42 4.69
CA LEU A 398 -3.25 -9.17 4.29
C LEU A 398 -2.38 -7.90 4.18
N CYS A 399 -1.05 -8.01 4.23
CA CYS A 399 -0.09 -6.91 4.28
C CYS A 399 -0.20 -6.01 5.55
N ASN A 400 -0.68 -6.55 6.67
CA ASN A 400 -0.74 -5.86 7.98
C ASN A 400 -0.03 -6.70 9.06
N PRO A 401 1.32 -6.73 9.08
CA PRO A 401 2.07 -7.71 9.88
C PRO A 401 1.90 -7.55 11.40
N GLY A 402 1.78 -6.32 11.91
CA GLY A 402 1.53 -6.06 13.33
C GLY A 402 0.15 -6.55 13.77
N GLY A 403 -0.89 -6.26 12.99
CA GLY A 403 -2.24 -6.81 13.18
C GLY A 403 -2.26 -8.34 13.20
N ILE A 404 -1.67 -9.01 12.20
CA ILE A 404 -1.63 -10.49 12.15
C ILE A 404 -0.90 -11.07 13.36
N ALA A 405 0.23 -10.47 13.78
CA ALA A 405 0.95 -10.90 14.98
C ALA A 405 0.10 -10.73 16.26
N HIS A 406 -0.59 -9.60 16.40
CA HIS A 406 -1.44 -9.25 17.54
C HIS A 406 -2.68 -10.16 17.65
N TYR A 407 -3.56 -10.15 16.64
CA TYR A 407 -4.84 -10.86 16.69
C TYR A 407 -4.68 -12.38 16.73
N LEU A 408 -3.72 -12.94 15.98
CA LEU A 408 -3.44 -14.38 15.98
C LEU A 408 -2.45 -14.80 17.09
N ARG A 409 -1.99 -13.83 17.89
CA ARG A 409 -1.01 -14.00 18.98
C ARG A 409 0.24 -14.77 18.53
N ILE A 410 0.80 -14.40 17.37
CA ILE A 410 1.95 -15.09 16.76
C ILE A 410 3.25 -14.40 17.17
N GLU A 411 4.07 -15.10 17.94
CA GLU A 411 5.37 -14.58 18.38
C GLU A 411 6.35 -14.41 17.20
N PRO A 412 7.31 -13.46 17.26
CA PRO A 412 8.31 -13.26 16.20
C PRO A 412 9.12 -14.53 15.86
N TRP A 413 9.37 -15.41 16.83
CA TRP A 413 10.04 -16.69 16.59
C TRP A 413 9.15 -17.71 15.85
N GLN A 414 7.82 -17.62 16.00
CA GLN A 414 6.88 -18.46 15.26
C GLN A 414 6.87 -18.07 13.77
N PHE A 415 6.93 -16.78 13.43
CA PHE A 415 7.12 -16.33 12.04
C PHE A 415 8.46 -16.80 11.46
N LYS A 416 9.57 -16.69 12.21
CA LYS A 416 10.88 -17.22 11.79
C LYS A 416 10.82 -18.74 11.53
N ARG A 417 10.16 -19.50 12.41
CA ARG A 417 9.94 -20.95 12.25
C ARG A 417 9.06 -21.28 11.03
N ALA A 418 7.99 -20.50 10.80
CA ALA A 418 7.12 -20.64 9.63
C ALA A 418 7.90 -20.41 8.32
N TRP A 419 8.70 -19.35 8.27
CA TRP A 419 9.54 -19.02 7.11
C TRP A 419 10.55 -20.13 6.80
N SER A 420 11.24 -20.66 7.81
CA SER A 420 12.16 -21.80 7.66
C SER A 420 11.46 -23.10 7.26
N ALA A 421 10.17 -23.25 7.57
CA ALA A 421 9.33 -24.37 7.13
C ALA A 421 8.72 -24.16 5.72
N GLY A 422 9.00 -23.04 5.04
CA GLY A 422 8.55 -22.76 3.67
C GLY A 422 7.37 -21.79 3.54
N TYR A 423 6.92 -21.13 4.62
CA TYR A 423 5.91 -20.08 4.52
C TYR A 423 6.43 -18.85 3.78
N ARG A 424 5.63 -18.31 2.86
CA ARG A 424 5.88 -17.07 2.10
C ARG A 424 4.56 -16.31 1.97
N CYS A 425 4.59 -14.99 2.12
CA CYS A 425 3.42 -14.14 1.96
C CYS A 425 2.90 -14.17 0.50
N GLY A 426 1.59 -14.28 0.31
CA GLY A 426 0.95 -14.18 -1.02
C GLY A 426 1.15 -15.38 -1.96
N GLY A 427 1.88 -16.41 -1.55
CA GLY A 427 2.01 -17.67 -2.30
C GLY A 427 1.13 -18.78 -1.75
N ALA A 428 0.85 -19.80 -2.58
CA ALA A 428 0.17 -21.02 -2.16
C ALA A 428 1.08 -21.90 -1.27
N SER A 429 1.29 -21.47 -0.01
CA SER A 429 2.07 -22.25 0.96
C SER A 429 1.28 -23.46 1.43
N PRO A 430 1.88 -24.67 1.50
CA PRO A 430 1.21 -25.87 2.04
C PRO A 430 1.05 -25.83 3.58
N LEU A 431 1.49 -24.77 4.24
CA LEU A 431 1.33 -24.53 5.66
C LEU A 431 0.18 -23.54 5.88
N GLU A 432 -1.00 -24.03 6.24
CA GLU A 432 -2.15 -23.17 6.53
C GLU A 432 -2.28 -22.83 8.04
N VAL A 433 -1.82 -23.77 8.89
CA VAL A 433 -1.89 -23.72 10.35
C VAL A 433 -0.58 -24.29 10.92
N ILE A 434 0.07 -23.58 11.84
CA ILE A 434 1.36 -23.97 12.44
C ILE A 434 1.22 -24.03 13.96
N SER A 435 1.53 -25.19 14.56
CA SER A 435 1.37 -25.44 16.00
C SER A 435 -0.02 -25.07 16.55
N GLY A 436 -1.06 -25.29 15.75
CA GLY A 436 -2.46 -24.99 16.10
C GLY A 436 -2.90 -23.53 15.91
N LYS A 437 -2.00 -22.60 15.58
CA LYS A 437 -2.34 -21.21 15.22
C LYS A 437 -2.45 -21.07 13.69
N PRO A 438 -3.47 -20.40 13.15
CA PRO A 438 -3.48 -20.01 11.73
C PRO A 438 -2.39 -18.95 11.51
N ILE A 439 -1.86 -18.85 10.29
CA ILE A 439 -0.80 -17.86 9.95
C ILE A 439 -1.29 -16.73 9.04
N GLY A 440 -2.61 -16.55 9.01
CA GLY A 440 -3.35 -15.57 8.21
C GLY A 440 -4.85 -15.73 8.45
N VAL A 441 -5.63 -14.75 7.99
CA VAL A 441 -7.08 -14.67 8.17
C VAL A 441 -7.79 -14.67 6.82
N VAL A 442 -9.12 -14.78 6.83
CA VAL A 442 -9.99 -14.48 5.70
C VAL A 442 -10.56 -13.07 5.90
N ARG A 443 -10.66 -12.29 4.82
CA ARG A 443 -11.20 -10.94 4.79
C ARG A 443 -12.39 -10.90 3.82
N ALA A 444 -13.53 -10.44 4.32
CA ALA A 444 -14.63 -9.94 3.51
C ALA A 444 -14.63 -8.41 3.59
N SER A 445 -14.54 -7.72 2.46
CA SER A 445 -14.58 -6.27 2.34
C SER A 445 -15.69 -5.87 1.37
N LEU A 446 -16.68 -5.14 1.89
CA LEU A 446 -17.85 -4.62 1.17
C LEU A 446 -17.53 -3.26 0.52
N GLY A 447 -18.16 -2.96 -0.60
CA GLY A 447 -18.02 -1.71 -1.36
C GLY A 447 -19.37 -1.05 -1.63
N ALA A 448 -19.35 0.11 -2.31
CA ALA A 448 -20.55 0.91 -2.57
C ALA A 448 -21.66 0.16 -3.34
N MET A 449 -21.27 -0.79 -4.20
CA MET A 449 -22.13 -1.67 -5.00
C MET A 449 -22.50 -3.00 -4.31
N SER A 450 -22.03 -3.26 -3.09
CA SER A 450 -22.42 -4.45 -2.33
C SER A 450 -23.87 -4.35 -1.85
N THR A 451 -24.51 -5.49 -1.61
CA THR A 451 -25.95 -5.59 -1.28
C THR A 451 -26.20 -6.55 -0.12
N ILE A 452 -27.44 -6.56 0.39
CA ILE A 452 -27.90 -7.55 1.37
C ILE A 452 -27.69 -8.98 0.85
N SER A 453 -27.93 -9.22 -0.44
CA SER A 453 -27.74 -10.55 -1.05
C SER A 453 -26.28 -11.01 -1.02
N ASP A 454 -25.28 -10.14 -1.22
CA ASP A 454 -23.86 -10.54 -1.11
C ASP A 454 -23.53 -11.02 0.32
N VAL A 455 -24.05 -10.29 1.32
CA VAL A 455 -23.86 -10.60 2.75
C VAL A 455 -24.51 -11.92 3.10
N ASP A 456 -25.76 -12.13 2.69
CA ASP A 456 -26.52 -13.34 3.00
C ASP A 456 -25.93 -14.56 2.28
N ASN A 457 -25.52 -14.43 1.02
CA ASN A 457 -24.85 -15.50 0.28
C ASN A 457 -23.54 -15.94 0.97
N LEU A 458 -22.75 -15.02 1.55
CA LEU A 458 -21.57 -15.36 2.32
C LEU A 458 -21.92 -16.07 3.65
N ILE A 459 -22.94 -15.60 4.37
CA ILE A 459 -23.38 -16.24 5.63
C ILE A 459 -23.91 -17.66 5.36
N ASP A 460 -24.66 -17.83 4.27
CA ASP A 460 -25.25 -19.12 3.89
C ASP A 460 -24.20 -20.08 3.32
N PHE A 461 -23.19 -19.59 2.60
CA PHE A 461 -22.00 -20.35 2.24
C PHE A 461 -21.24 -20.84 3.48
N LEU A 462 -20.98 -19.95 4.45
CA LEU A 462 -20.29 -20.31 5.70
C LEU A 462 -21.10 -21.35 6.51
N ARG A 463 -22.43 -21.18 6.58
CA ARG A 463 -23.33 -22.14 7.22
C ARG A 463 -23.31 -23.49 6.53
N SER A 464 -23.40 -23.53 5.20
CA SER A 464 -23.57 -24.78 4.44
C SER A 464 -22.29 -25.60 4.34
N ASN A 465 -21.12 -24.96 4.32
CA ASN A 465 -19.83 -25.63 4.10
C ASN A 465 -19.07 -25.97 5.41
N PHE A 466 -19.27 -25.20 6.49
CA PHE A 466 -18.44 -25.33 7.70
C PHE A 466 -19.22 -25.59 9.00
N ARG A 467 -20.55 -25.45 9.02
CA ARG A 467 -21.34 -25.83 10.19
C ARG A 467 -21.41 -27.35 10.32
N GLU A 468 -21.20 -27.86 11.53
CA GLU A 468 -21.20 -29.31 11.80
C GLU A 468 -22.35 -29.62 12.76
N GLU A 469 -23.30 -30.44 12.31
CA GLU A 469 -24.46 -30.87 13.13
C GLU A 469 -24.07 -31.91 14.18
N SER A 470 -24.78 -31.92 15.31
CA SER A 470 -24.45 -32.75 16.49
C SER A 470 -24.37 -34.26 16.16
N GLN A 471 -25.19 -34.73 15.22
CA GLN A 471 -25.21 -36.12 14.76
C GLN A 471 -23.94 -36.52 13.98
N ASN A 472 -23.27 -35.57 13.32
CA ASN A 472 -22.06 -35.82 12.53
C ASN A 472 -20.76 -35.81 13.35
N LEU A 473 -20.82 -35.44 14.64
CA LEU A 473 -19.67 -35.37 15.54
C LEU A 473 -19.11 -36.75 15.95
N GLY A 474 -19.81 -37.84 15.64
CA GLY A 474 -19.42 -39.20 16.03
C GLY A 474 -18.35 -39.86 15.15
N PHE A 475 -18.37 -39.63 13.82
CA PHE A 475 -17.63 -40.46 12.87
C PHE A 475 -17.03 -39.69 11.67
N ARG A 476 -16.27 -38.61 11.94
CA ARG A 476 -15.27 -38.10 10.99
C ARG A 476 -13.85 -38.40 11.47
N GLN A 477 -13.36 -39.59 11.14
CA GLN A 477 -11.91 -39.79 11.05
C GLN A 477 -11.33 -38.80 10.04
N MET A 478 -10.17 -38.23 10.34
CA MET A 478 -9.46 -37.41 9.36
C MET A 478 -8.97 -38.31 8.22
N PRO A 479 -8.93 -37.82 6.95
CA PRO A 479 -8.29 -38.57 5.90
C PRO A 479 -6.83 -38.81 6.28
N GLU A 480 -6.44 -40.07 6.44
CA GLU A 480 -5.07 -40.43 6.74
C GLU A 480 -4.15 -39.98 5.60
N LYS A 481 -2.96 -39.50 5.94
CA LYS A 481 -1.93 -39.23 4.94
C LYS A 481 -1.47 -40.57 4.37
N THR A 482 -1.87 -40.88 3.14
CA THR A 482 -1.40 -42.03 2.38
C THR A 482 0.10 -41.89 2.08
N THR A 483 0.94 -42.30 3.04
CA THR A 483 2.39 -42.36 2.89
C THR A 483 2.77 -43.52 1.97
N ASN A 484 2.63 -43.33 0.66
CA ASN A 484 3.12 -44.26 -0.35
C ASN A 484 4.65 -44.24 -0.37
N THR A 485 5.27 -44.97 0.56
CA THR A 485 6.71 -45.24 0.59
C THR A 485 7.08 -46.29 -0.46
N SER A 486 6.98 -45.95 -1.74
CA SER A 486 7.55 -46.74 -2.82
C SER A 486 9.08 -46.70 -2.72
N ARG A 487 9.69 -47.81 -2.27
CA ARG A 487 11.15 -47.95 -2.17
C ARG A 487 11.81 -47.77 -3.54
N SER A 488 12.67 -46.77 -3.69
CA SER A 488 13.56 -46.66 -4.84
C SER A 488 14.73 -47.66 -4.72
N PRO A 489 15.00 -48.51 -5.73
CA PRO A 489 16.18 -49.35 -5.75
C PRO A 489 17.46 -48.53 -5.98
N THR A 490 18.59 -49.04 -5.49
CA THR A 490 19.91 -48.42 -5.68
C THR A 490 20.40 -48.52 -7.12
N LEU A 491 20.65 -47.38 -7.76
CA LEU A 491 21.31 -47.30 -9.07
C LEU A 491 22.79 -47.67 -8.94
N ARG A 492 23.16 -48.85 -9.43
CA ARG A 492 24.56 -49.16 -9.80
C ARG A 492 24.91 -48.48 -11.12
N HIS A 493 26.15 -48.04 -11.28
CA HIS A 493 26.65 -47.58 -12.57
C HIS A 493 26.66 -48.70 -13.61
N HIS A 494 26.20 -48.39 -14.83
CA HIS A 494 26.76 -48.94 -16.06
C HIS A 494 26.82 -47.85 -17.13
N ILE A 495 27.92 -47.82 -17.88
CA ILE A 495 28.18 -46.87 -18.95
C ILE A 495 27.90 -47.57 -20.29
N LEU A 496 27.04 -46.99 -21.12
CA LEU A 496 26.99 -47.22 -22.57
C LEU A 496 26.73 -45.88 -23.28
N LYS A 497 27.03 -45.81 -24.58
CA LYS A 497 27.26 -44.57 -25.34
C LYS A 497 26.15 -44.23 -26.32
N GLU A 498 25.91 -42.91 -26.45
CA GLU A 498 25.56 -42.17 -27.68
C GLU A 498 24.26 -42.54 -28.45
N PRO A 499 23.78 -41.69 -29.40
CA PRO A 499 24.10 -40.27 -29.65
C PRO A 499 22.88 -39.34 -29.48
N MET A 500 23.07 -38.01 -29.57
CA MET A 500 21.98 -37.01 -29.50
C MET A 500 21.41 -36.66 -30.89
N GLY A 501 20.09 -36.77 -31.04
CA GLY A 501 19.36 -36.24 -32.21
C GLY A 501 19.21 -34.72 -32.18
N HIS A 502 19.22 -34.08 -33.35
CA HIS A 502 19.05 -32.63 -33.49
C HIS A 502 17.57 -32.20 -33.53
N ALA A 503 17.29 -30.96 -33.12
CA ALA A 503 16.02 -30.29 -33.38
C ALA A 503 16.02 -29.65 -34.79
N PRO A 504 14.85 -29.51 -35.47
CA PRO A 504 14.80 -28.94 -36.82
C PRO A 504 14.97 -27.42 -36.85
N ARG A 505 15.61 -26.91 -37.91
CA ARG A 505 15.44 -25.52 -38.38
C ARG A 505 14.32 -25.43 -39.41
N VAL A 506 13.80 -24.23 -39.62
CA VAL A 506 12.91 -23.90 -40.74
C VAL A 506 13.54 -22.80 -41.58
N GLU A 507 13.85 -23.17 -42.82
CA GLU A 507 14.11 -22.33 -44.00
C GLU A 507 13.19 -22.94 -45.09
N GLU A 508 12.68 -22.26 -46.12
CA GLU A 508 12.94 -20.93 -46.69
C GLU A 508 11.65 -20.49 -47.44
N PHE A 509 11.46 -19.20 -47.77
CA PHE A 509 10.99 -18.73 -49.10
C PHE A 509 10.65 -17.22 -49.11
N MET A 510 11.49 -16.41 -49.76
CA MET A 510 11.16 -15.58 -50.94
C MET A 510 12.26 -14.55 -51.18
N GLN A 511 12.63 -14.38 -52.45
CA GLN A 511 13.78 -13.57 -52.89
C GLN A 511 13.33 -12.22 -53.45
N ASN A 512 14.15 -11.18 -53.28
CA ASN A 512 14.54 -10.34 -54.41
C ASN A 512 15.86 -9.58 -54.17
N ARG A 513 16.49 -9.14 -55.26
CA ARG A 513 17.82 -8.49 -55.31
C ARG A 513 17.64 -6.94 -55.31
N SER A 514 18.65 -6.05 -55.28
CA SER A 514 20.05 -6.14 -55.76
C SER A 514 20.93 -4.93 -55.38
N HIS A 515 22.27 -5.12 -55.30
CA HIS A 515 23.37 -4.10 -55.46
C HIS A 515 23.44 -2.96 -54.39
N VAL A 516 24.53 -2.23 -54.07
CA VAL A 516 25.99 -2.13 -54.43
C VAL A 516 26.65 -1.15 -53.39
N SER A 517 27.95 -1.11 -53.01
CA SER A 517 29.15 -2.01 -53.07
C SER A 517 30.29 -1.49 -52.15
N ASP A 518 31.14 -2.40 -51.65
CA ASP A 518 32.61 -2.27 -51.33
C ASP A 518 33.22 -1.16 -50.43
N GLY A 519 34.29 -1.56 -49.70
CA GLY A 519 35.29 -0.71 -49.03
C GLY A 519 35.11 -0.52 -47.51
N GLU A 520 36.11 -0.63 -46.62
CA GLU A 520 37.52 -1.09 -46.73
C GLU A 520 37.95 -1.80 -45.40
N LYS A 521 39.16 -2.36 -45.34
CA LYS A 521 39.78 -2.92 -44.12
C LYS A 521 41.03 -2.14 -43.71
N MET A 522 41.33 -2.12 -42.41
CA MET A 522 42.71 -1.96 -41.92
C MET A 522 42.95 -2.73 -40.61
N ASP A 523 44.22 -2.88 -40.22
CA ASP A 523 44.71 -4.07 -39.51
C ASP A 523 44.85 -4.00 -37.97
N ILE A 524 45.12 -5.20 -37.43
CA ILE A 524 45.28 -5.56 -36.01
C ILE A 524 46.70 -5.22 -35.49
N PRO A 525 46.95 -5.21 -34.15
CA PRO A 525 47.48 -6.44 -33.54
C PRO A 525 46.97 -6.76 -32.11
N GLU A 526 47.00 -8.05 -31.77
CA GLU A 526 46.61 -8.60 -30.45
C GLU A 526 47.68 -8.41 -29.35
N LYS A 527 47.27 -8.59 -28.08
CA LYS A 527 47.90 -9.61 -27.19
C LYS A 527 47.08 -9.93 -25.94
N VAL A 528 46.99 -11.23 -25.61
CA VAL A 528 46.34 -11.77 -24.39
C VAL A 528 47.11 -13.00 -23.87
N PRO A 529 47.36 -13.09 -22.55
CA PRO A 529 47.09 -14.31 -21.78
C PRO A 529 46.09 -14.02 -20.64
N LYS A 530 45.07 -14.83 -20.33
CA LYS A 530 45.09 -16.19 -19.72
C LYS A 530 45.77 -16.20 -18.32
N SER A 531 45.17 -16.74 -17.24
CA SER A 531 43.87 -17.42 -17.09
C SER A 531 43.47 -17.76 -15.63
N ARG A 532 42.19 -18.12 -15.44
CA ARG A 532 41.63 -19.14 -14.50
C ARG A 532 41.44 -18.86 -12.98
N ASN A 533 40.21 -19.21 -12.56
CA ASN A 533 39.81 -19.97 -11.37
C ASN A 533 39.56 -19.32 -9.99
N ARG A 534 38.25 -19.21 -9.68
CA ARG A 534 37.53 -19.87 -8.56
C ARG A 534 37.84 -19.51 -7.09
N SER A 535 36.78 -18.98 -6.47
CA SER A 535 36.05 -19.56 -5.32
C SER A 535 36.35 -19.12 -3.88
N CYS A 536 35.30 -19.33 -3.05
CA CYS A 536 35.25 -19.34 -1.59
C CYS A 536 35.49 -18.02 -0.84
N TRP A 537 34.38 -17.41 -0.43
CA TRP A 537 34.34 -16.59 0.78
C TRP A 537 34.65 -17.46 2.01
N SER A 538 35.46 -16.96 2.93
CA SER A 538 35.43 -17.39 4.33
C SER A 538 35.55 -16.15 5.23
N VAL A 539 34.79 -16.13 6.33
CA VAL A 539 34.72 -14.99 7.24
C VAL A 539 35.14 -15.45 8.63
N ALA A 540 36.33 -15.03 9.05
CA ALA A 540 36.83 -15.14 10.42
C ALA A 540 37.91 -14.08 10.65
N GLY A 541 37.74 -13.21 11.65
CA GLY A 541 38.63 -12.05 11.83
C GLY A 541 38.21 -11.09 12.94
N LEU A 542 37.65 -11.58 14.04
CA LEU A 542 37.27 -10.75 15.18
C LEU A 542 38.53 -10.35 15.98
N LEU A 543 38.85 -9.04 16.06
CA LEU A 543 39.81 -8.51 17.04
C LEU A 543 39.38 -7.13 17.56
N LEU A 544 39.83 -6.79 18.77
CA LEU A 544 39.08 -5.91 19.69
C LEU A 544 40.01 -5.10 20.62
N ARG A 545 39.78 -3.77 20.74
CA ARG A 545 40.26 -2.84 21.81
C ARG A 545 41.80 -2.66 21.96
N LYS A 546 42.38 -1.48 22.22
CA LYS A 546 42.13 -0.50 23.31
C LYS A 546 42.73 0.91 23.02
N HIS A 547 42.31 1.88 23.84
CA HIS A 547 42.91 3.18 24.30
C HIS A 547 44.37 3.53 23.91
N THR A 548 44.81 4.81 23.81
CA THR A 548 44.74 5.95 24.78
C THR A 548 44.80 7.33 24.08
N LYS A 549 44.05 8.40 24.45
CA LYS A 549 44.08 9.32 25.63
C LYS A 549 45.09 10.52 25.50
N SER A 550 44.66 11.73 25.93
CA SER A 550 45.37 13.05 25.96
C SER A 550 45.41 13.84 24.62
N ALA A 551 45.38 15.19 24.53
CA ALA A 551 45.20 16.30 25.53
C ALA A 551 44.60 17.60 24.87
N LEU A 552 44.31 18.63 25.67
CA LEU A 552 43.80 19.99 25.34
C LEU A 552 44.45 21.02 26.34
N PRO A 553 44.31 22.36 26.17
CA PRO A 553 44.25 23.22 24.97
C PRO A 553 45.45 24.24 25.01
N PRO A 554 45.39 25.56 24.64
CA PRO A 554 44.43 26.60 25.09
C PRO A 554 43.84 27.49 23.96
N GLU A 555 43.03 28.48 24.35
CA GLU A 555 42.26 29.39 23.48
C GLU A 555 43.04 30.63 22.99
N ILE A 556 42.52 31.30 21.94
CA ILE A 556 42.59 32.76 21.78
C ILE A 556 41.21 33.28 21.31
N ASP A 557 40.58 34.12 22.13
CA ASP A 557 39.46 35.00 21.74
C ASP A 557 40.02 36.35 21.22
N ASN A 558 39.33 36.98 20.27
CA ASN A 558 39.19 38.45 20.24
C ASN A 558 38.10 38.92 19.26
N ASN A 559 37.14 39.68 19.78
CA ASN A 559 36.16 40.44 19.01
C ASN A 559 36.79 41.64 18.26
N LYS A 560 36.34 41.94 17.02
CA LYS A 560 36.10 43.34 16.58
C LYS A 560 35.34 43.51 15.25
N ALA A 561 34.12 44.02 15.39
CA ALA A 561 33.55 45.19 14.70
C ALA A 561 33.71 45.39 13.16
N ALA A 562 32.56 45.26 12.49
CA ALA A 562 31.89 46.34 11.73
C ALA A 562 32.21 46.63 10.23
N ALA A 563 31.09 46.79 9.51
CA ALA A 563 30.80 47.84 8.51
C ALA A 563 31.19 47.67 7.01
N ILE A 564 30.13 47.84 6.18
CA ILE A 564 30.14 48.46 4.84
C ILE A 564 30.85 47.69 3.70
N LYS A 565 30.05 46.94 2.92
CA LYS A 565 29.67 47.39 1.56
C LYS A 565 28.46 46.67 0.98
N SER A 566 27.55 47.46 0.41
CA SER A 566 26.52 47.00 -0.50
C SER A 566 27.10 46.80 -1.90
N GLN A 567 26.64 45.80 -2.64
CA GLN A 567 26.68 45.85 -4.10
C GLN A 567 25.42 45.24 -4.70
N LYS A 568 24.64 46.08 -5.39
CA LYS A 568 23.52 45.64 -6.23
C LYS A 568 24.08 44.95 -7.47
N TRP A 569 23.37 43.96 -7.98
CA TRP A 569 23.25 43.78 -9.42
C TRP A 569 21.79 43.69 -9.85
N THR A 570 21.52 44.41 -10.92
CA THR A 570 20.36 44.39 -11.82
C THR A 570 21.06 44.53 -13.18
N ILE A 571 20.72 43.80 -14.23
CA ILE A 571 19.42 43.29 -14.67
C ILE A 571 19.51 41.78 -14.92
#